data_AF-A0A242C608-F1
#
_entry.id   AF-A0A242C608-F1
#
_cell.length_a   1.000
_cell.length_b   1.000
_cell.length_c   1.000
_cell.angle_alpha   90.00
_cell.angle_beta   90.00
_cell.angle_gamma   90.00
#
_symmetry.space_group_name_H-M   'P 1'
#
loop_
_entity.id
_entity.type
_entity.pdbx_description
1 polymer ?
#
loop_
_entity_poly.entity_id
_entity_poly.type
_entity_poly.pdbx_seq_one_letter_code
_entity_poly.pdbx_strand_id
1 'polypeptide(L)'
;MKITVDFNTAMNTAMNTILKNTNYPATEIELVDDPIDFLHELTIISQEYKDKFLSDIEFEFNTHLTKTILDQFAKNGITIDNEDS
;
A
#
# COMPACT_ATOMS: atom_id res chain seq x y z
N MET A 1 19.93 13.58 18.55
CA MET A 1 19.26 14.31 17.45
C MET A 1 17.80 13.88 17.40
N LYS A 2 16.87 14.75 17.00
CA LYS A 2 15.44 14.42 16.79
C LYS A 2 15.07 14.86 15.38
N ILE A 3 14.39 14.00 14.62
CA ILE A 3 13.82 14.35 13.32
C ILE A 3 12.30 14.40 13.43
N THR A 4 11.67 15.32 12.70
CA THR A 4 10.22 15.38 12.58
C THR A 4 9.81 14.72 11.27
N VAL A 5 8.89 13.77 11.36
CA VAL A 5 8.35 13.06 10.20
C VAL A 5 6.86 13.36 10.09
N ASP A 6 6.43 13.80 8.90
CA ASP A 6 5.02 14.06 8.61
C ASP A 6 4.38 12.80 8.02
N PHE A 7 3.81 11.99 8.91
CA PHE A 7 3.11 10.76 8.53
C PHE A 7 1.86 11.01 7.68
N ASN A 8 1.19 12.17 7.83
CA ASN A 8 0.00 12.48 7.05
C ASN A 8 0.36 12.70 5.58
N THR A 9 1.45 13.43 5.31
CA THR A 9 1.94 13.64 3.95
C THR A 9 2.40 12.31 3.31
N ALA A 10 3.08 11.45 4.06
CA ALA A 10 3.50 10.13 3.58
C ALA A 10 2.27 9.26 3.21
N MET A 11 1.26 9.22 4.08
CA MET A 11 0.02 8.47 3.86
C MET A 11 -0.76 9.00 2.65
N ASN A 12 -0.94 10.32 2.55
CA ASN A 12 -1.62 10.93 1.40
C ASN A 12 -0.90 10.65 0.08
N THR A 13 0.43 10.63 0.09
CA THR A 13 1.23 10.31 -1.10
C THR A 13 1.05 8.85 -1.50
N ALA A 14 1.19 7.92 -0.55
CA ALA A 14 0.99 6.49 -0.79
C ALA A 14 -0.41 6.18 -1.35
N MET A 15 -1.45 6.76 -0.75
CA MET A 15 -2.83 6.61 -1.23
C MET A 15 -3.02 7.14 -2.66
N ASN A 16 -2.45 8.31 -2.97
CA ASN A 16 -2.54 8.87 -4.31
C ASN A 16 -1.79 8.02 -5.36
N THR A 17 -0.67 7.41 -4.99
CA THR A 17 0.08 6.49 -5.85
C THR A 17 -0.76 5.25 -6.18
N ILE A 18 -1.38 4.66 -5.15
CA ILE A 18 -2.24 3.47 -5.31
C ILE A 18 -3.44 3.79 -6.16
N LEU A 19 -4.19 4.85 -5.86
CA LEU A 19 -5.38 5.20 -6.66
C LEU A 19 -5.07 5.47 -8.15
N LYS A 20 -3.84 5.85 -8.48
CA LYS A 20 -3.40 6.04 -9.88
C LYS A 20 -2.92 4.75 -10.55
N ASN A 21 -2.30 3.85 -9.79
CA ASN A 21 -1.61 2.67 -10.32
C ASN A 21 -2.43 1.38 -10.18
N THR A 22 -3.40 1.37 -9.29
CA THR A 22 -4.26 0.23 -9.05
C THR A 22 -5.28 0.12 -10.16
N ASN A 23 -5.03 -0.82 -11.07
CA ASN A 23 -6.00 -1.27 -12.06
C ASN A 23 -6.45 -2.68 -11.67
N TYR A 24 -7.46 -2.77 -10.80
CA TYR A 24 -8.05 -4.06 -10.48
C TYR A 24 -8.78 -4.59 -11.71
N PRO A 25 -8.38 -5.74 -12.27
CA PRO A 25 -9.07 -6.30 -13.43
C PRO A 25 -10.50 -6.65 -13.04
N ALA A 26 -11.40 -6.61 -14.04
CA ALA A 26 -12.73 -7.16 -13.86
C ALA A 26 -12.60 -8.64 -13.50
N THR A 27 -13.30 -9.05 -12.44
CA THR A 27 -13.40 -10.45 -12.03
C THR A 27 -14.75 -11.00 -12.46
N GLU A 28 -14.73 -12.13 -13.16
CA GLU A 28 -15.92 -12.90 -13.47
C GLU A 28 -16.35 -13.63 -12.20
N ILE A 29 -17.64 -13.55 -11.87
CA ILE A 29 -18.23 -14.28 -10.74
C ILE A 29 -19.23 -15.25 -11.36
N GLU A 30 -19.09 -16.53 -11.07
CA GLU A 30 -20.01 -17.54 -11.60
C GLU A 30 -21.37 -17.41 -10.91
N LEU A 31 -22.43 -17.41 -11.70
CA LEU A 31 -23.79 -17.49 -11.16
C LEU A 31 -24.08 -18.96 -10.84
N VAL A 32 -24.11 -19.26 -9.55
CA VAL A 32 -24.51 -20.56 -9.02
C VAL A 32 -26.01 -20.63 -8.79
N ASP A 33 -26.56 -21.84 -8.85
CA ASP A 33 -28.00 -22.08 -8.70
C ASP A 33 -28.53 -21.73 -7.29
N ASP A 34 -27.67 -21.78 -6.27
CA ASP A 34 -27.98 -21.37 -4.90
C ASP A 34 -27.48 -19.93 -4.62
N PRO A 35 -28.38 -18.97 -4.33
CA PRO A 35 -28.00 -17.61 -3.95
C PRO A 35 -27.04 -17.53 -2.75
N ILE A 36 -27.04 -18.51 -1.84
CA ILE A 36 -26.12 -18.55 -0.70
C ILE A 36 -24.69 -18.79 -1.17
N ASP A 37 -24.50 -19.70 -2.11
CA ASP A 37 -23.18 -20.01 -2.65
C ASP A 37 -22.60 -18.80 -3.40
N PHE A 38 -23.44 -18.05 -4.13
CA PHE A 38 -23.05 -16.80 -4.79
C PHE A 38 -22.55 -15.76 -3.78
N LEU A 39 -23.27 -15.58 -2.67
CA LEU A 39 -22.87 -14.65 -1.61
C LEU A 39 -21.55 -15.06 -0.94
N HIS A 40 -21.32 -16.36 -0.82
CA HIS A 40 -20.07 -16.89 -0.27
C HIS A 40 -18.89 -16.60 -1.20
N GLU A 41 -19.03 -16.86 -2.50
CA GLU A 41 -18.01 -16.55 -3.52
C GLU A 41 -17.69 -15.05 -3.56
N LEU A 42 -18.73 -14.20 -3.59
CA LEU A 42 -18.56 -12.75 -3.54
C LEU A 42 -17.81 -12.30 -2.27
N THR A 43 -18.09 -12.93 -1.14
CA THR A 43 -17.41 -12.62 0.13
C THR A 43 -15.92 -12.96 0.03
N ILE A 44 -15.57 -14.14 -0.49
CA ILE A 44 -14.17 -14.57 -0.67
C ILE A 44 -13.43 -13.59 -1.57
N ILE A 45 -13.98 -13.29 -2.75
CA ILE A 45 -13.37 -12.35 -3.71
C ILE A 45 -13.18 -10.98 -3.06
N SER A 46 -14.22 -10.46 -2.38
CA SER A 46 -14.13 -9.16 -1.71
C SER A 46 -13.03 -9.11 -0.65
N GLN A 47 -12.81 -10.22 0.06
CA GLN A 47 -11.78 -10.34 1.08
C GLN A 47 -10.38 -10.35 0.43
N GLU A 48 -10.18 -11.10 -0.65
CA GLU A 48 -8.91 -11.15 -1.39
C GLU A 48 -8.50 -9.76 -1.91
N TYR A 49 -9.46 -9.03 -2.50
CA TYR A 49 -9.20 -7.66 -2.98
C TYR A 49 -8.87 -6.70 -1.83
N LYS A 50 -9.57 -6.81 -0.69
CA LYS A 50 -9.28 -6.00 0.49
C LYS A 50 -7.88 -6.27 1.03
N ASP A 51 -7.50 -7.55 1.16
CA ASP A 51 -6.20 -7.93 1.71
C ASP A 51 -5.07 -7.48 0.77
N LYS A 52 -5.27 -7.60 -0.54
CA LYS A 52 -4.35 -7.05 -1.54
C LYS A 52 -4.22 -5.52 -1.43
N PHE A 53 -5.35 -4.81 -1.33
CA PHE A 53 -5.35 -3.35 -1.19
C PHE A 53 -4.57 -2.88 0.05
N LEU A 54 -4.77 -3.56 1.19
CA LEU A 54 -4.05 -3.24 2.41
C LEU A 54 -2.54 -3.49 2.28
N SER A 55 -2.15 -4.60 1.65
CA SER A 55 -0.74 -4.89 1.39
C SER A 55 -0.09 -3.86 0.48
N ASP A 56 -0.79 -3.44 -0.58
CA ASP A 56 -0.30 -2.41 -1.50
C ASP A 56 -0.15 -1.06 -0.78
N ILE A 57 -1.11 -0.68 0.10
CA ILE A 57 -1.02 0.52 0.96
C ILE A 57 0.18 0.49 1.88
N GLU A 58 0.37 -0.62 2.58
CA GLU A 58 1.47 -0.76 3.53
C GLU A 58 2.83 -0.61 2.83
N PHE A 59 3.00 -1.26 1.68
CA PHE A 59 4.21 -1.18 0.89
C PHE A 59 4.53 0.25 0.43
N GLU A 60 3.55 0.94 -0.17
CA GLU A 60 3.74 2.30 -0.67
C GLU A 60 3.98 3.29 0.48
N PHE A 61 3.24 3.16 1.58
CA PHE A 61 3.44 3.99 2.76
C PHE A 61 4.85 3.83 3.33
N ASN A 62 5.32 2.60 3.52
CA ASN A 62 6.66 2.33 4.04
C ASN A 62 7.74 2.85 3.09
N THR A 63 7.55 2.70 1.78
CA THR A 63 8.48 3.22 0.76
C THR A 63 8.59 4.75 0.83
N HIS A 64 7.45 5.45 0.84
CA HIS A 64 7.43 6.91 0.91
C HIS A 64 7.94 7.45 2.25
N LEU A 65 7.62 6.78 3.35
CA LEU A 65 8.10 7.12 4.68
C LEU A 65 9.63 6.97 4.77
N THR A 66 10.16 5.85 4.29
CA THR A 66 11.61 5.59 4.27
C THR A 66 12.33 6.65 3.45
N LYS A 67 11.84 6.95 2.25
CA LYS A 67 12.40 8.02 1.41
C LYS A 67 12.41 9.37 2.13
N THR A 68 11.31 9.72 2.80
CA THR A 68 11.20 10.98 3.55
C THR A 68 12.23 11.04 4.68
N ILE A 69 12.43 9.94 5.40
CA ILE A 69 13.41 9.85 6.49
C ILE A 69 14.84 9.98 5.95
N LEU A 70 15.16 9.28 4.86
CA LEU A 70 16.48 9.36 4.20
C LEU A 70 16.79 10.79 3.75
N ASP A 71 15.81 11.47 3.14
CA ASP A 71 15.96 12.87 2.72
C ASP A 71 16.20 13.80 3.93
N GLN A 72 15.58 13.52 5.08
CA GLN A 72 15.81 14.29 6.30
C GLN A 72 17.20 14.01 6.90
N PHE A 73 17.67 12.76 6.88
CA PHE A 73 19.03 12.45 7.32
C PHE A 73 20.09 13.14 6.47
N ALA A 74 19.95 13.08 5.14
CA ALA A 74 20.85 13.77 4.23
C ALA A 74 20.90 15.29 4.49
N LYS A 75 19.75 15.93 4.74
CA LYS A 75 19.68 17.36 5.11
C LYS A 75 20.38 17.70 6.43
N ASN A 76 20.50 16.74 7.33
CA ASN A 76 21.21 16.90 8.61
C ASN A 76 22.67 16.42 8.53
N GLY A 77 23.19 16.14 7.33
CA GLY A 77 24.56 15.69 7.12
C GLY A 77 24.82 14.24 7.54
N ILE A 78 23.76 13.44 7.67
CA ILE A 78 23.83 12.01 7.97
C ILE A 78 23.60 11.26 6.67
N THR A 79 24.65 10.63 6.18
CA THR A 79 24.56 9.67 5.08
C THR A 79 24.41 8.28 5.68
N ILE A 80 23.40 7.53 5.22
CA ILE A 80 23.37 6.08 5.48
C ILE A 80 24.20 5.45 4.38
N ASP A 81 25.39 4.99 4.71
CA ASP A 81 26.19 4.17 3.80
C ASP A 81 25.53 2.79 3.72
N ASN A 82 25.16 2.36 2.52
CA ASN A 82 24.77 0.98 2.27
C ASN A 82 26.06 0.13 2.33
N GLU A 83 26.51 -0.24 3.52
CA GLU A 83 27.38 -1.41 3.68
C GLU A 83 26.50 -2.65 3.48
N ASP A 84 26.26 -2.99 2.21
CA ASP A 84 26.26 -4.37 1.70
C ASP A 84 25.82 -4.37 0.23
N SER A 85 26.73 -4.89 -0.60
CA SER A 85 26.63 -5.10 -2.03
C SER A 85 26.09 -6.49 -2.33
#